data_AF-A0A6I4UBZ0-F1
#
_entry.id   AF-A0A6I4UBZ0-F1
#
_cell.length_a   1.000
_cell.length_b   1.000
_cell.length_c   1.000
_cell.angle_alpha   90.00
_cell.angle_beta   90.00
_cell.angle_gamma   90.00
#
_symmetry.space_group_name_H-M   'P 1'
#
loop_
_entity.id
_entity.type
_entity.pdbx_description
1 polymer ?
#
loop_
_entity_poly.entity_id
_entity_poly.type
_entity_poly.pdbx_seq_one_letter_code
_entity_poly.pdbx_strand_id
1 'polypeptide(L)'
;MAEAKKAGINRLNRIAGQVRGVAQMVEDDRYCIDILHQIQAIKSALAKVETQVLKDHAACCVAEAIASGNADDQREKFEELVTLFEKAKR
;
A
#
# COMPACT_ATOMS: atom_id res chain seq x y z
N MET A 1 10.02 -4.25 14.76
CA MET A 1 8.81 -3.40 14.62
C MET A 1 9.12 -1.93 14.28
N ALA A 2 9.93 -1.21 15.07
CA ALA A 2 10.18 0.24 14.86
C ALA A 2 10.87 0.58 13.52
N GLU A 3 11.81 -0.26 13.06
CA GLU A 3 12.57 -0.02 11.83
C GLU A 3 11.76 -0.26 10.55
N ALA A 4 10.95 -1.32 10.51
CA ALA A 4 10.01 -1.59 9.41
C ALA A 4 8.96 -0.47 9.28
N LYS A 5 8.42 0.00 10.41
CA LYS A 5 7.50 1.14 10.46
C LYS A 5 8.14 2.43 9.93
N LYS A 6 9.40 2.70 10.32
CA LYS A 6 10.18 3.85 9.82
C LYS A 6 10.47 3.76 8.32
N ALA A 7 10.80 2.57 7.81
CA ALA A 7 11.01 2.35 6.38
C ALA A 7 9.74 2.56 5.56
N GLY A 8 8.57 2.12 6.07
CA GLY A 8 7.27 2.38 5.46
C GLY A 8 6.95 3.87 5.36
N ILE A 9 7.12 4.61 6.47
CA ILE A 9 6.91 6.07 6.52
C ILE A 9 7.84 6.79 5.53
N ASN A 10 9.11 6.41 5.44
CA ASN A 10 10.05 7.03 4.50
C ASN A 10 9.61 6.84 3.04
N ARG A 11 9.09 5.66 2.69
CA ARG A 11 8.56 5.39 1.33
C ARG A 11 7.33 6.24 1.05
N LEU A 12 6.41 6.34 2.00
CA LEU A 12 5.21 7.19 1.88
C LEU A 12 5.57 8.66 1.71
N ASN A 13 6.53 9.17 2.49
CA ASN A 13 7.01 10.56 2.36
C ASN A 13 7.63 10.84 0.99
N ARG A 14 8.39 9.89 0.43
CA ARG A 14 8.91 9.99 -0.94
C ARG A 14 7.78 10.02 -1.96
N ILE A 15 6.80 9.15 -1.84
CA ILE A 15 5.62 9.10 -2.72
C ILE A 15 4.86 10.44 -2.68
N ALA A 16 4.66 11.00 -1.48
CA ALA A 16 4.01 12.31 -1.32
C ALA A 16 4.78 13.43 -2.06
N GLY A 17 6.12 13.40 -2.01
CA GLY A 17 6.97 14.30 -2.79
C GLY A 17 6.79 14.12 -4.30
N GLN A 18 6.70 12.88 -4.78
CA GLN A 18 6.45 12.59 -6.20
C GLN A 18 5.09 13.11 -6.66
N VAL A 19 4.03 12.95 -5.85
CA VAL A 19 2.70 13.49 -6.15
C VAL A 19 2.72 15.00 -6.27
N ARG A 20 3.41 15.71 -5.35
CA ARG A 20 3.61 17.17 -5.47
C ARG A 20 4.37 17.53 -6.74
N GLY A 21 5.40 16.74 -7.09
CA GLY A 21 6.14 16.93 -8.33
C GLY A 21 5.25 16.80 -9.57
N VAL A 22 4.36 15.81 -9.61
CA VAL A 22 3.38 15.67 -10.69
C VAL A 22 2.43 16.87 -10.78
N ALA A 23 1.95 17.39 -9.64
CA ALA A 23 1.12 18.60 -9.63
C ALA A 23 1.86 19.79 -10.26
N GLN A 24 3.13 20.02 -9.88
CA GLN A 24 3.95 21.07 -10.49
C GLN A 24 4.14 20.85 -11.99
N MET A 25 4.37 19.60 -12.44
CA MET A 25 4.50 19.31 -13.87
C MET A 25 3.24 19.66 -14.67
N VAL A 26 2.06 19.53 -14.06
CA VAL A 26 0.79 19.94 -14.68
C VAL A 26 0.67 21.46 -14.72
N GLU A 27 1.02 22.16 -13.64
CA GLU A 27 1.03 23.63 -13.60
C GLU A 27 2.02 24.24 -14.61
N ASP A 28 3.14 23.56 -14.84
CA ASP A 28 4.19 23.96 -15.78
C ASP A 28 3.90 23.55 -17.23
N ASP A 29 2.69 23.04 -17.53
CA ASP A 29 2.29 22.54 -18.86
C ASP A 29 3.29 21.54 -19.49
N ARG A 30 3.89 20.67 -18.67
CA ARG A 30 4.87 19.69 -19.14
C ARG A 30 4.25 18.65 -20.06
N TYR A 31 5.09 18.04 -20.89
CA TYR A 31 4.68 17.02 -21.85
C TYR A 31 3.93 15.86 -21.18
N CYS A 32 2.73 15.56 -21.69
CA CYS A 32 1.80 14.61 -21.06
C CYS A 32 2.40 13.21 -20.84
N ILE A 33 3.27 12.74 -21.73
CA ILE A 33 3.92 11.42 -21.57
C ILE A 33 4.85 11.40 -20.35
N ASP A 34 5.55 12.50 -20.06
CA ASP A 34 6.43 12.58 -18.88
C ASP A 34 5.61 12.54 -17.59
N ILE A 35 4.47 13.24 -17.57
CA ILE A 35 3.51 13.23 -16.45
C ILE A 35 2.98 11.81 -16.24
N LEU A 36 2.56 11.14 -17.32
CA LEU A 36 2.08 9.75 -17.26
C LEU A 36 3.16 8.80 -16.74
N HIS A 37 4.42 8.93 -17.16
CA HIS A 37 5.52 8.14 -16.62
C HIS A 37 5.69 8.34 -15.10
N GLN A 38 5.62 9.58 -14.61
CA GLN A 38 5.70 9.85 -13.16
C GLN A 38 4.51 9.26 -12.40
N ILE A 39 3.30 9.34 -12.96
CA ILE A 39 2.12 8.70 -12.36
C ILE A 39 2.31 7.18 -12.27
N GLN A 40 2.82 6.52 -13.32
CA GLN A 40 3.10 5.08 -13.27
C GLN A 40 4.17 4.71 -12.23
N ALA A 41 5.19 5.56 -12.07
CA ALA A 41 6.20 5.38 -11.03
C ALA A 41 5.60 5.48 -9.62
N ILE A 42 4.69 6.44 -9.39
CA ILE A 42 3.94 6.60 -8.14
C ILE A 42 3.06 5.38 -7.85
N LYS A 43 2.28 4.93 -8.85
CA LYS A 43 1.43 3.72 -8.71
C LYS A 43 2.27 2.50 -8.33
N SER A 44 3.40 2.31 -9.00
CA SER A 44 4.32 1.20 -8.72
C SER A 44 4.94 1.29 -7.31
N ALA A 45 5.24 2.49 -6.83
CA ALA A 45 5.76 2.70 -5.48
C ALA A 45 4.68 2.43 -4.42
N LEU A 46 3.44 2.87 -4.64
CA LEU A 46 2.30 2.60 -3.77
C LEU A 46 2.01 1.10 -3.67
N ALA A 47 1.98 0.37 -4.80
CA ALA A 47 1.77 -1.08 -4.81
C ALA A 47 2.80 -1.84 -3.95
N LYS A 48 4.05 -1.37 -3.92
CA LYS A 48 5.09 -1.95 -3.05
C LYS A 48 4.83 -1.70 -1.57
N VAL A 49 4.32 -0.51 -1.22
CA VAL A 49 3.96 -0.19 0.17
C VAL A 49 2.74 -1.02 0.61
N GLU A 50 1.72 -1.09 -0.24
CA GLU A 50 0.53 -1.93 -0.02
C GLU A 50 0.91 -3.39 0.21
N THR A 51 1.76 -3.96 -0.65
CA THR A 51 2.26 -5.34 -0.50
C THR A 51 2.96 -5.54 0.84
N GLN A 52 3.75 -4.57 1.29
CA GLN A 52 4.45 -4.68 2.57
C GLN A 52 3.46 -4.64 3.75
N VAL A 53 2.47 -3.74 3.73
CA VAL A 53 1.44 -3.66 4.77
C VAL A 53 0.64 -4.96 4.84
N LEU A 54 0.30 -5.54 3.69
CA LEU A 54 -0.39 -6.82 3.63
C LEU A 54 0.44 -7.96 4.26
N LYS A 55 1.74 -8.02 3.95
CA LYS A 55 2.66 -9.00 4.55
C LYS A 55 2.74 -8.83 6.07
N ASP A 56 2.82 -7.59 6.54
CA ASP A 56 2.88 -7.30 7.97
C ASP A 56 1.58 -7.71 8.68
N HIS A 57 0.42 -7.47 8.06
CA HIS A 57 -0.87 -7.94 8.57
C HIS A 57 -0.97 -9.47 8.62
N ALA A 58 -0.53 -10.15 7.55
CA ALA A 58 -0.53 -11.61 7.51
C ALA A 58 0.40 -12.23 8.58
N ALA A 59 1.57 -11.64 8.79
CA ALA A 59 2.55 -12.13 9.78
C ALA A 59 2.16 -11.82 11.24
N CYS A 60 1.24 -10.88 11.46
CA CYS A 60 0.80 -10.45 12.78
C CYS A 60 -0.62 -10.95 13.06
N CYS A 61 -1.63 -10.25 12.54
CA CYS A 61 -3.03 -10.50 12.87
C CYS A 61 -3.54 -11.87 12.40
N VAL A 62 -3.18 -12.29 11.19
CA VAL A 62 -3.61 -13.61 10.66
C VAL A 62 -2.87 -14.73 11.40
N ALA A 63 -1.56 -14.58 11.63
CA ALA A 63 -0.78 -15.54 12.39
C ALA A 63 -1.30 -15.70 13.83
N GLU A 64 -1.66 -14.59 14.50
CA GLU A 64 -2.26 -14.59 15.83
C GLU A 64 -3.64 -15.27 15.85
N ALA A 65 -4.50 -15.00 14.87
CA ALA A 65 -5.80 -15.66 14.74
C ALA A 65 -5.67 -17.17 14.49
N ILE A 66 -4.68 -17.60 13.70
CA ILE A 66 -4.39 -19.03 13.52
C ILE A 66 -3.90 -19.64 14.84
N ALA A 67 -2.98 -18.98 15.54
CA ALA A 67 -2.41 -19.44 16.80
C ALA A 67 -3.44 -19.50 17.94
N SER A 68 -4.50 -18.67 17.91
CA SER A 68 -5.56 -18.67 18.92
C SER A 68 -6.43 -19.94 18.88
N GLY A 69 -6.47 -20.64 17.74
CA GLY A 69 -7.33 -21.81 17.53
C GLY A 69 -8.83 -21.48 17.48
N ASN A 70 -9.22 -20.21 17.55
CA ASN A 70 -10.61 -19.77 17.47
C ASN A 70 -11.06 -19.67 16.00
N ALA A 71 -12.02 -20.51 15.63
CA ALA A 71 -12.53 -20.57 14.26
C ALA A 71 -13.21 -19.27 13.82
N ASP A 72 -13.82 -18.53 14.74
CA ASP A 72 -14.50 -17.27 14.42
C ASP A 72 -13.48 -16.16 14.15
N ASP A 73 -12.43 -16.04 14.98
CA ASP A 73 -11.34 -15.07 14.76
C ASP A 73 -10.62 -15.33 13.43
N GLN A 74 -10.39 -16.61 13.09
CA GLN A 74 -9.78 -17.00 11.81
C GLN A 74 -10.64 -16.60 10.61
N ARG A 75 -11.96 -16.84 10.71
CA ARG A 75 -12.91 -16.49 9.65
C ARG A 75 -12.97 -14.98 9.46
N GLU A 76 -13.04 -14.23 10.55
CA GLU A 76 -13.07 -12.76 10.52
C GLU A 76 -11.84 -12.19 9.79
N LYS A 77 -10.62 -12.60 10.18
CA LYS A 77 -9.39 -12.09 9.54
C LYS A 77 -9.24 -12.51 8.08
N PHE A 78 -9.78 -13.66 7.71
CA PHE A 78 -9.83 -14.06 6.31
C PHE A 78 -10.85 -13.24 5.50
N GLU A 79 -12.04 -12.98 6.04
CA GLU A 79 -13.08 -12.17 5.40
C GLU A 79 -12.67 -10.71 5.19
N GLU A 80 -11.89 -10.14 6.12
CA GLU A 80 -11.28 -8.82 5.96
C GLU A 80 -10.42 -8.74 4.68
N LEU A 81 -9.57 -9.75 4.45
CA LEU A 81 -8.72 -9.82 3.26
C LEU A 81 -9.53 -10.02 1.98
N VAL A 82 -10.52 -10.92 1.99
CA VAL A 82 -11.41 -11.15 0.84
C VAL A 82 -12.10 -9.83 0.44
N THR A 83 -12.67 -9.13 1.42
CA THR A 83 -13.34 -7.84 1.21
C THR A 83 -12.40 -6.78 0.62
N LEU A 84 -11.15 -6.73 1.07
CA LEU A 84 -10.14 -5.82 0.53
C LEU A 84 -9.86 -6.12 -0.96
N PHE A 85 -9.68 -7.40 -1.32
CA PHE A 85 -9.40 -7.79 -2.70
C PHE A 85 -10.59 -7.62 -3.65
N GLU A 86 -11.82 -7.74 -3.16
CA GLU A 86 -13.02 -7.42 -3.95
C GLU A 86 -13.07 -5.94 -4.34
N LYS A 87 -12.65 -5.05 -3.43
CA LYS A 87 -12.56 -3.61 -3.71
C LYS A 87 -11.44 -3.27 -4.69
N ALA A 88 -10.30 -3.97 -4.61
CA ALA A 88 -9.16 -3.74 -5.49
C ALA A 88 -9.39 -4.17 -6.96
N LYS A 89 -10.39 -5.01 -7.22
CA LYS A 89 -10.80 -5.43 -8.58
C LYS A 89 -11.73 -4.44 -9.29
N ARG A 90 -12.29 -3.45 -8.57
CA ARG A 90 -13.18 -2.42 -9.13
C ARG A 90 -12.36 -1.24 -9.64
#